data_AF-A0A1I1DFI7-F1
#
_entry.id   AF-A0A1I1DFI7-F1
#
_cell.length_a   1.000
_cell.length_b   1.000
_cell.length_c   1.000
_cell.angle_alpha   90.00
_cell.angle_beta   90.00
_cell.angle_gamma   90.00
#
_symmetry.space_group_name_H-M   'P 1'
#
loop_
_entity.id
_entity.type
_entity.pdbx_description
1 polymer ?
#
loop_
_entity_poly.entity_id
_entity_poly.type
_entity_poly.pdbx_seq_one_letter_code
_entity_poly.pdbx_strand_id
1 'polypeptide(L)'
;MRIWLRRRFERQARLMGAMMERIGIEPELAASRGRLYDAANRRCLWCAAHEECGRWIEQHQNAERGPDFCPNATFFEHTKQMHPKG
;
A
#
# COMPACT_ATOMS: atom_id res chain seq x y z
N MET A 1 -8.48 -2.19 22.72
CA MET A 1 -8.27 -2.78 21.38
C MET A 1 -8.01 -4.28 21.53
N ARG A 2 -8.74 -5.17 20.85
CA ARG A 2 -8.46 -6.62 20.91
C ARG A 2 -7.07 -6.92 20.31
N ILE A 3 -6.31 -7.85 20.90
CA ILE A 3 -4.91 -8.15 20.50
C ILE A 3 -4.80 -8.51 19.01
N TRP A 4 -5.75 -9.28 18.47
CA TRP A 4 -5.75 -9.69 17.06
C TRP A 4 -5.92 -8.50 16.10
N LEU A 5 -6.70 -7.49 16.47
CA LEU A 5 -6.91 -6.29 15.66
C LEU A 5 -5.63 -5.43 15.61
N ARG A 6 -4.92 -5.31 16.73
CA ARG A 6 -3.62 -4.62 16.77
C ARG A 6 -2.60 -5.29 15.84
N ARG A 7 -2.46 -6.62 15.93
CA ARG A 7 -1.55 -7.39 15.05
C ARG A 7 -1.91 -7.23 13.57
N ARG A 8 -3.20 -7.18 13.25
CA ARG A 8 -3.68 -6.94 11.88
C ARG A 8 -3.29 -5.55 11.39
N PHE A 9 -3.52 -4.52 12.21
CA PHE A 9 -3.16 -3.14 11.89
C PHE A 9 -1.64 -3.00 11.65
N GLU A 10 -0.81 -3.50 12.57
CA GLU A 10 0.65 -3.46 12.43
C GLU A 10 1.14 -4.17 11.17
N ARG A 11 0.58 -5.36 10.87
CA ARG A 11 0.95 -6.10 9.65
C ARG A 11 0.58 -5.32 8.38
N GLN A 12 -0.64 -4.83 8.29
CA GLN A 12 -1.11 -4.15 7.08
C GLN A 12 -0.42 -2.79 6.88
N ALA A 13 -0.10 -2.07 7.96
CA ALA A 13 0.71 -0.87 7.89
C ALA A 13 2.11 -1.15 7.31
N ARG A 14 2.79 -2.22 7.78
CA ARG A 14 4.09 -2.63 7.24
C ARG A 14 4.01 -3.02 5.77
N LEU A 15 3.01 -3.83 5.39
CA LEU A 15 2.82 -4.25 4.00
C LEU A 15 2.52 -3.06 3.06
N MET A 16 1.65 -2.14 3.48
CA MET A 16 1.32 -0.96 2.68
C MET A 16 2.52 -0.03 2.52
N GLY A 17 3.29 0.19 3.59
CA GLY A 17 4.54 0.96 3.55
C GLY A 17 5.55 0.36 2.58
N ALA A 18 5.84 -0.93 2.70
CA ALA A 18 6.78 -1.62 1.82
C ALA A 18 6.29 -1.65 0.36
N MET A 19 4.99 -1.82 0.10
CA MET A 19 4.41 -1.70 -1.24
C MET A 19 4.69 -0.32 -1.85
N MET A 20 4.46 0.76 -1.08
CA MET A 20 4.73 2.13 -1.52
C MET A 20 6.22 2.35 -1.80
N GLU A 21 7.11 1.83 -0.95
CA GLU A 21 8.56 1.84 -1.17
C GLU A 21 8.93 1.15 -2.49
N ARG A 22 8.44 -0.08 -2.73
CA ARG A 22 8.74 -0.84 -3.96
C ARG A 22 8.30 -0.12 -5.23
N ILE A 23 7.18 0.59 -5.18
CA ILE A 23 6.64 1.29 -6.36
C ILE A 23 7.06 2.76 -6.46
N GLY A 24 7.89 3.25 -5.54
CA GLY A 24 8.43 4.61 -5.53
C GLY A 24 7.37 5.68 -5.22
N ILE A 25 6.53 5.44 -4.21
CA ILE A 25 5.57 6.41 -3.69
C ILE A 25 5.98 6.81 -2.28
N GLU A 26 6.27 8.09 -2.08
CA GLU A 26 6.55 8.62 -0.74
C GLU A 26 5.28 8.63 0.14
N PRO A 27 5.36 8.25 1.43
CA PRO A 27 4.21 8.24 2.33
C PRO A 27 3.49 9.59 2.43
N GLU A 28 4.21 10.71 2.39
CA GLU A 28 3.67 12.07 2.43
C GLU A 28 2.84 12.37 1.19
N LEU A 29 3.30 11.92 0.02
CA LEU A 29 2.57 12.05 -1.23
C LEU A 29 1.27 11.24 -1.19
N ALA A 30 1.32 10.01 -0.67
CA ALA A 30 0.11 9.22 -0.47
C ALA A 30 -0.85 9.89 0.52
N ALA A 31 -0.34 10.39 1.65
CA ALA A 31 -1.11 11.08 2.67
C ALA A 31 -1.77 12.38 2.16
N SER A 32 -1.11 13.10 1.25
CA SER A 32 -1.66 14.31 0.61
C SER A 32 -3.00 14.07 -0.11
N ARG A 33 -3.33 12.81 -0.44
CA ARG A 33 -4.60 12.41 -1.08
C ARG A 33 -5.79 12.36 -0.10
N GLY A 34 -5.57 12.64 1.18
CA GLY A 34 -6.62 12.79 2.20
C GLY A 34 -7.57 11.59 2.24
N ARG A 35 -8.86 11.83 1.98
CA ARG A 35 -9.91 10.77 2.05
C ARG A 35 -9.64 9.57 1.13
N LEU A 36 -8.92 9.76 0.02
CA LEU A 36 -8.54 8.65 -0.86
C LEU A 36 -7.51 7.73 -0.20
N TYR A 37 -6.56 8.31 0.56
CA TYR A 37 -5.60 7.56 1.36
C TYR A 37 -6.28 6.86 2.54
N ASP A 38 -7.24 7.50 3.21
CA ASP A 38 -8.03 6.83 4.26
C ASP A 38 -8.81 5.62 3.72
N ALA A 39 -9.40 5.75 2.53
CA ALA A 39 -10.07 4.65 1.86
C ALA A 39 -9.09 3.53 1.49
N ALA A 40 -7.89 3.86 1.00
CA ALA A 40 -6.84 2.90 0.70
C ALA A 40 -6.35 2.16 1.95
N ASN A 41 -6.14 2.86 3.05
CA ASN A 41 -5.78 2.28 4.35
C ASN A 41 -6.87 1.32 4.84
N ARG A 42 -8.16 1.69 4.75
CA ARG A 42 -9.27 0.80 5.12
C ARG A 42 -9.33 -0.46 4.24
N ARG A 43 -9.16 -0.32 2.91
CA ARG A 43 -9.10 -1.47 1.99
C ARG A 43 -7.94 -2.40 2.33
N CYS A 44 -6.74 -1.85 2.56
CA CYS A 44 -5.57 -2.64 2.93
C CYS A 44 -5.78 -3.32 4.30
N LEU A 45 -6.27 -2.57 5.29
CA LEU A 45 -6.53 -3.07 6.63
C LEU A 45 -7.43 -4.30 6.61
N TRP A 46 -8.41 -4.38 5.70
CA TRP A 46 -9.35 -5.52 5.58
C TRP A 46 -9.02 -6.52 4.47
N CYS A 47 -7.96 -6.30 3.69
CA CYS A 47 -7.54 -7.22 2.63
C CYS A 47 -7.15 -8.61 3.19
N ALA A 48 -7.57 -9.66 2.48
CA ALA A 48 -7.24 -11.06 2.82
C ALA A 48 -5.91 -11.52 2.21
N ALA A 49 -5.47 -10.95 1.09
CA ALA A 49 -4.28 -11.33 0.32
C ALA A 49 -2.94 -10.87 0.95
N HIS A 50 -2.83 -10.84 2.28
CA HIS A 50 -1.66 -10.33 2.99
C HIS A 50 -0.40 -11.22 2.85
N GLU A 51 -0.59 -12.53 2.73
CA GLU A 51 0.53 -13.46 2.46
C GLU A 51 1.08 -13.28 1.04
N GLU A 52 0.19 -13.13 0.06
CA GLU A 52 0.57 -12.87 -1.33
C GLU A 52 1.24 -11.50 -1.48
N CYS A 53 0.75 -10.49 -0.76
CA CYS A 53 1.40 -9.17 -0.64
C CYS A 53 2.83 -9.30 -0.09
N GLY A 54 3.01 -10.08 0.99
CA GLY A 54 4.33 -10.34 1.57
C GLY A 54 5.29 -10.99 0.56
N ARG A 55 4.86 -12.06 -0.12
CA ARG A 55 5.67 -12.72 -1.15
C ARG A 55 6.04 -11.78 -2.29
N TRP A 56 5.09 -10.96 -2.75
CA TRP A 56 5.36 -9.97 -3.79
C TRP A 56 6.42 -8.95 -3.35
N ILE A 57 6.34 -8.45 -2.11
CA ILE A 57 7.33 -7.51 -1.53
C ILE A 57 8.73 -8.13 -1.45
N GLU A 58 8.84 -9.41 -1.11
CA GLU A 58 10.12 -10.13 -1.02
C GLU A 58 10.74 -10.35 -2.41
N GLN A 59 9.92 -10.56 -3.44
CA GLN A 59 10.36 -10.83 -4.81
C GLN A 59 10.76 -9.57 -5.59
N HIS A 60 10.30 -8.39 -5.16
CA HIS A 60 10.50 -7.14 -5.89
C HIS A 60 11.27 -6.14 -5.03
N GLN A 61 12.46 -5.73 -5.48
CA GLN A 61 13.18 -4.62 -4.86
C GLN A 61 12.67 -3.26 -5.35
N ASN A 62 12.25 -3.19 -6.62
CA ASN A 62 11.62 -2.04 -7.25
C ASN A 62 10.57 -2.55 -8.25
N ALA A 63 9.49 -1.80 -8.45
CA ALA A 63 8.44 -2.12 -9.40
C ALA A 63 7.83 -0.85 -10.00
N GLU A 64 7.39 -0.91 -11.25
CA GLU A 64 6.73 0.23 -11.89
C GLU A 64 5.31 0.43 -11.35
N ARG A 65 4.59 -0.66 -11.08
CA ARG A 65 3.21 -0.69 -10.58
C ARG A 65 3.04 -1.78 -9.53
N GLY A 66 1.98 -1.65 -8.72
CA GLY A 66 1.60 -2.70 -7.76
C GLY A 66 1.04 -3.93 -8.47
N PRO A 67 0.92 -5.07 -7.76
CA PRO A 67 0.38 -6.29 -8.35
C PRO A 67 -1.13 -6.19 -8.58
N ASP A 68 -1.63 -6.89 -9.60
CA ASP A 68 -3.04 -6.82 -10.02
C ASP A 68 -4.03 -7.34 -8.95
N PHE A 69 -3.58 -8.20 -8.03
CA PHE A 69 -4.43 -8.66 -6.91
C PHE A 69 -4.63 -7.59 -5.83
N CYS A 70 -3.83 -6.52 -5.83
CA CYS A 70 -3.87 -5.51 -4.76
C CYS A 70 -5.11 -4.61 -4.92
N PRO A 71 -6.00 -4.53 -3.91
CA PRO A 71 -7.20 -3.68 -3.98
C PRO A 71 -6.88 -2.17 -3.99
N ASN A 72 -5.61 -1.80 -3.87
CA ASN A 72 -5.12 -0.43 -3.94
C ASN A 72 -4.28 -0.15 -5.19
N ALA A 73 -4.17 -1.07 -6.15
CA ALA A 73 -3.37 -0.89 -7.37
C ALA A 73 -3.71 0.44 -8.08
N THR A 74 -5.00 0.69 -8.34
CA THR A 74 -5.48 1.94 -8.95
C THR A 74 -5.15 3.18 -8.10
N PHE A 75 -5.25 3.10 -6.77
CA PHE A 75 -4.88 4.23 -5.91
C PHE A 75 -3.40 4.58 -6.05
N PHE A 76 -2.52 3.57 -6.08
CA PHE A 76 -1.10 3.79 -6.26
C PHE A 76 -0.77 4.36 -7.64
N GLU A 77 -1.36 3.82 -8.70
CA GLU A 77 -1.18 4.30 -10.08
C GLU A 77 -1.55 5.80 -10.20
N HIS A 78 -2.72 6.21 -9.70
CA HIS A 78 -3.12 7.62 -9.71
C HIS A 78 -2.24 8.50 -8.83
N THR A 79 -1.79 8.00 -7.69
CA THR A 79 -0.90 8.75 -6.78
C THR A 79 0.43 9.06 -7.45
N LYS A 80 0.99 8.09 -8.18
CA LYS A 80 2.25 8.19 -8.92
C LYS A 80 2.16 9.12 -10.13
N GLN A 81 1.08 9.05 -10.91
CA GLN A 81 0.87 9.90 -12.10
C GLN A 81 0.80 11.39 -11.78
N MET A 82 0.26 11.75 -10.62
CA MET A 82 0.09 13.13 -10.19
C MET A 82 1.30 13.68 -9.42
N HIS A 83 2.43 12.97 -9.41
CA HIS A 83 3.71 13.49 -8.95
C HIS A 83 4.62 13.62 -10.18
N PRO A 84 4.68 14.80 -10.84
CA PRO A 84 5.66 15.00 -11.89
C PRO A 84 7.02 14.76 -11.28
N LYS A 85 7.76 13.78 -11.83
CA LYS A 85 9.18 13.62 -11.54
C LYS A 85 9.83 14.97 -11.84
N GLY A 86 10.33 15.64 -10.80
CA GLY A 86 11.21 16.79 -10.97
C GLY A 86 12.48 16.39 -11.70
#